data_AF-A0A2J7Q8C8-F1
#
_entry.id   AF-A0A2J7Q8C8-F1
#
_cell.length_a   1.000
_cell.length_b   1.000
_cell.length_c   1.000
_cell.angle_alpha   90.00
_cell.angle_beta   90.00
_cell.angle_gamma   90.00
#
_symmetry.space_group_name_H-M   'P 1'
#
loop_
_entity.id
_entity.type
_entity.pdbx_description
1 polymer ?
#
loop_
_entity_poly.entity_id
_entity_poly.type
_entity_poly.pdbx_seq_one_letter_code
_entity_poly.pdbx_strand_id
1 'polypeptide(L)'
;MISFQWHRMFMLLTWGLTIAAFVLIFLELKDWSAEDNPHAILGCATTVLAFVQPIGAAFRPHPDSRRRPIFNWLHWLVGNVAHILGIVTIFFATKLTKAELPDWMDWILVGYVAFHVAVHLILSISSIVSERNNGKRVNSFPMKEMTSSRSPLHSPERKQDSPHSCFRKFMLGVYILVILLLVAALIIITVFAPIEDSWVKFQNMIAPNNTQGQ
;
A
#
# COMPACT_ATOMS: atom_id res chain seq x y z
N MET A 1 -3.42 -12.45 15.23
CA MET A 1 -4.76 -12.84 14.73
C MET A 1 -5.51 -11.65 14.14
N ILE A 2 -5.79 -10.59 14.92
CA ILE A 2 -6.50 -9.39 14.43
C ILE A 2 -5.85 -8.77 13.17
N SER A 3 -4.55 -8.48 13.19
CA SER A 3 -3.83 -7.90 12.04
C SER A 3 -3.88 -8.76 10.76
N PHE A 4 -3.93 -10.10 10.87
CA PHE A 4 -4.02 -10.98 9.70
C PHE A 4 -5.41 -10.93 9.05
N GLN A 5 -6.47 -10.81 9.86
CA GLN A 5 -7.83 -10.68 9.34
C GLN A 5 -8.05 -9.33 8.67
N TRP A 6 -7.56 -8.25 9.29
CA TRP A 6 -7.59 -6.91 8.67
C TRP A 6 -6.82 -6.89 7.35
N HIS A 7 -5.62 -7.48 7.31
CA HIS A 7 -4.85 -7.58 6.07
C HIS A 7 -5.63 -8.30 4.96
N ARG A 8 -6.23 -9.47 5.26
CA ARG A 8 -7.03 -10.20 4.26
C ARG A 8 -8.24 -9.39 3.79
N MET A 9 -8.92 -8.69 4.71
CA MET A 9 -10.06 -7.86 4.37
C MET A 9 -9.66 -6.71 3.43
N PHE A 10 -8.57 -6.01 3.72
CA PHE A 10 -8.06 -4.96 2.84
C PHE A 10 -7.62 -5.50 1.47
N MET A 11 -6.95 -6.67 1.43
CA MET A 11 -6.56 -7.29 0.17
C MET A 11 -7.76 -7.69 -0.69
N LEU A 12 -8.84 -8.21 -0.08
CA LEU A 12 -10.08 -8.54 -0.80
C LEU A 12 -10.79 -7.28 -1.30
N LEU A 13 -10.77 -6.20 -0.52
CA LEU A 13 -11.32 -4.91 -0.94
C LEU A 13 -10.55 -4.36 -2.14
N THR A 14 -9.21 -4.31 -2.07
CA THR A 14 -8.35 -3.89 -3.19
C THR A 14 -8.61 -4.74 -4.42
N TRP A 15 -8.69 -6.07 -4.27
CA TRP A 15 -8.94 -6.98 -5.37
C TRP A 15 -10.31 -6.73 -6.04
N GLY A 16 -11.37 -6.52 -5.24
CA GLY A 16 -12.69 -6.17 -5.76
C GLY A 16 -12.70 -4.84 -6.51
N LEU A 17 -12.03 -3.82 -5.96
CA LEU A 17 -11.89 -2.52 -6.62
C LEU A 17 -11.08 -2.61 -7.92
N THR A 18 -10.02 -3.43 -7.97
CA THR A 18 -9.23 -3.65 -9.19
C THR A 18 -10.07 -4.33 -10.28
N ILE A 19 -10.92 -5.30 -9.93
CA ILE A 19 -11.86 -5.93 -10.89
C ILE A 19 -12.83 -4.89 -11.43
N ALA A 20 -13.46 -4.11 -10.55
CA ALA A 20 -14.41 -3.08 -10.97
C ALA A 20 -13.76 -2.04 -11.88
N ALA A 21 -12.58 -1.53 -11.50
CA ALA A 21 -11.81 -0.58 -12.29
C ALA A 21 -11.42 -1.16 -13.66
N PHE A 22 -10.94 -2.40 -13.70
CA PHE A 22 -10.60 -3.08 -14.95
C PHE A 22 -11.83 -3.17 -15.88
N VAL A 23 -12.98 -3.60 -15.36
CA VAL A 23 -14.24 -3.66 -16.14
C VAL A 23 -14.65 -2.27 -16.65
N LEU A 24 -14.58 -1.23 -15.81
CA LEU A 24 -14.91 0.14 -16.21
C LEU A 24 -14.03 0.64 -17.36
N ILE A 25 -12.71 0.38 -17.31
CA ILE A 25 -11.76 0.75 -18.37
C ILE A 25 -12.16 0.11 -19.71
N PHE A 26 -12.52 -1.17 -19.74
CA PHE A 26 -12.95 -1.84 -20.98
C PHE A 26 -14.31 -1.35 -21.49
N LEU A 27 -15.24 -1.02 -20.59
CA LEU A 27 -16.55 -0.48 -20.96
C LEU A 27 -16.43 0.93 -21.59
N GLU A 28 -15.50 1.74 -21.09
CA GLU A 28 -15.30 3.11 -21.54
C GLU A 28 -14.44 3.21 -22.80
N LEU A 29 -13.32 2.49 -22.87
CA LEU A 29 -12.41 2.56 -24.02
C LEU A 29 -12.95 1.80 -25.25
N LYS A 30 -13.74 0.72 -25.07
CA LYS A 30 -14.27 -0.18 -26.12
C LYS A 30 -13.24 -0.76 -27.12
N ASP A 31 -12.00 -0.31 -27.08
CA ASP A 31 -10.85 -0.70 -27.89
C ASP A 31 -9.55 -0.50 -27.06
N TRP A 32 -8.40 -0.91 -27.58
CA TRP A 32 -7.10 -0.66 -26.95
C TRP A 32 -6.75 0.83 -26.93
N SER A 33 -5.99 1.26 -25.92
CA SER A 33 -5.42 2.61 -25.85
C SER A 33 -4.65 2.91 -27.15
N ALA A 34 -5.15 3.84 -27.95
CA ALA A 34 -4.47 4.33 -29.15
C ALA A 34 -3.31 5.29 -28.82
N GLU A 35 -3.17 5.69 -27.55
CA GLU A 35 -2.10 6.54 -27.05
C GLU A 35 -0.84 5.71 -26.79
N ASP A 36 0.32 6.19 -27.24
CA ASP A 36 1.65 5.60 -27.02
C ASP A 36 2.14 5.88 -25.58
N ASN A 37 1.31 5.55 -24.60
CA ASN A 37 1.61 5.69 -23.17
C ASN A 37 1.70 4.30 -22.53
N PRO A 38 2.81 3.97 -21.83
CA PRO A 38 2.98 2.68 -21.18
C PRO A 38 1.98 2.43 -20.03
N HIS A 39 1.18 3.42 -19.63
CA HIS A 39 0.13 3.31 -18.60
C HIS A 39 -0.75 2.08 -18.77
N ALA A 40 -1.31 1.85 -19.96
CA ALA A 40 -2.23 0.74 -20.20
C ALA A 40 -1.55 -0.63 -20.03
N ILE A 41 -0.31 -0.75 -20.51
CA ILE A 41 0.47 -1.99 -20.44
C ILE A 41 0.92 -2.26 -18.99
N LEU A 42 1.42 -1.23 -18.30
CA LEU A 42 1.85 -1.33 -16.90
C LEU A 42 0.66 -1.58 -15.97
N GLY A 43 -0.50 -0.98 -16.24
CA GLY A 43 -1.74 -1.23 -15.53
C GLY A 43 -2.21 -2.67 -15.69
N CYS A 44 -2.27 -3.19 -16.92
CA CYS A 44 -2.59 -4.59 -17.18
C CYS A 44 -1.61 -5.55 -16.47
N ALA A 45 -0.30 -5.30 -16.56
CA ALA A 45 0.70 -6.10 -15.86
C ALA A 45 0.48 -6.08 -14.34
N THR A 46 0.24 -4.90 -13.77
CA THR A 46 -0.05 -4.72 -12.34
C THR A 46 -1.30 -5.48 -11.92
N THR A 47 -2.38 -5.42 -12.71
CA THR A 47 -3.61 -6.17 -12.47
C THR A 47 -3.36 -7.66 -12.47
N VAL A 48 -2.66 -8.21 -13.48
CA VAL A 48 -2.32 -9.64 -13.52
C VAL A 48 -1.53 -10.06 -12.28
N LEU A 49 -0.51 -9.29 -11.88
CA LEU A 49 0.25 -9.57 -10.67
C LEU A 49 -0.63 -9.52 -9.40
N ALA A 50 -1.59 -8.59 -9.33
CA ALA A 50 -2.53 -8.48 -8.23
C ALA A 50 -3.46 -9.70 -8.12
N PHE A 51 -3.79 -10.39 -9.23
CA PHE A 51 -4.57 -11.64 -9.22
C PHE A 51 -3.75 -12.87 -8.82
N VAL A 52 -2.46 -12.91 -9.18
CA VAL A 52 -1.57 -14.02 -8.82
C VAL A 52 -1.43 -14.16 -7.30
N GLN A 53 -1.50 -13.05 -6.56
CA GLN A 53 -1.33 -13.02 -5.11
C GLN A 53 -2.42 -13.78 -4.33
N PRO A 54 -3.73 -13.49 -4.47
CA PRO A 54 -4.80 -14.20 -3.76
C PRO A 54 -4.91 -15.66 -4.21
N ILE A 55 -4.68 -15.96 -5.50
CA ILE A 55 -4.67 -17.34 -6.02
C ILE A 55 -3.52 -18.14 -5.39
N GLY A 56 -2.31 -17.59 -5.39
CA GLY A 56 -1.16 -18.20 -4.72
C GLY A 56 -1.37 -18.37 -3.22
N ALA A 57 -2.05 -17.43 -2.57
CA ALA A 57 -2.41 -17.52 -1.16
C ALA A 57 -3.49 -18.58 -0.85
N ALA A 58 -4.37 -18.89 -1.80
CA ALA A 58 -5.34 -19.98 -1.67
C ALA A 58 -4.66 -21.36 -1.72
N PHE A 59 -3.63 -21.52 -2.56
CA PHE A 59 -2.80 -22.73 -2.64
C PHE A 59 -1.68 -22.79 -1.60
N ARG A 60 -1.82 -22.06 -0.49
CA ARG A 60 -0.77 -21.96 0.53
C ARG A 60 -0.37 -23.35 1.05
N PRO A 61 0.94 -23.70 1.03
CA PRO A 61 1.43 -24.97 1.54
C PRO A 61 1.13 -25.19 3.04
N HIS A 62 0.97 -26.45 3.44
CA HIS A 62 0.73 -26.85 4.84
C HIS A 62 1.81 -26.26 5.77
N PRO A 63 1.46 -25.84 7.00
CA PRO A 63 2.35 -25.18 7.96
C PRO A 63 3.70 -25.88 8.22
N ASP A 64 3.76 -27.20 8.11
CA ASP A 64 4.96 -28.06 8.33
C ASP A 64 5.81 -28.35 7.08
N SER A 65 5.43 -27.81 5.91
CA SER A 65 6.20 -28.05 4.70
C SER A 65 7.45 -27.16 4.63
N ARG A 66 8.61 -27.76 4.29
CA ARG A 66 9.88 -27.06 4.02
C ARG A 66 9.79 -25.93 2.97
N ARG A 67 8.71 -25.90 2.17
CA ARG A 67 8.47 -24.92 1.10
C ARG A 67 7.84 -23.61 1.58
N ARG A 68 7.35 -23.54 2.83
CA ARG A 68 6.66 -22.37 3.39
C ARG A 68 7.52 -21.10 3.49
N PRO A 69 8.83 -21.16 3.84
CA PRO A 69 9.69 -19.99 3.79
C PRO A 69 9.87 -19.43 2.38
N ILE A 70 10.02 -20.32 1.39
CA ILE A 70 10.14 -19.94 -0.03
C ILE A 70 8.85 -19.29 -0.52
N PHE A 71 7.70 -19.88 -0.20
CA PHE A 71 6.40 -19.29 -0.52
C PHE A 71 6.21 -17.91 0.11
N ASN A 72 6.54 -17.74 1.39
CA ASN A 72 6.42 -16.44 2.05
C ASN A 72 7.35 -15.39 1.41
N TRP A 73 8.57 -15.76 1.07
CA TRP A 73 9.52 -14.87 0.38
C TRP A 73 9.04 -14.48 -1.01
N LEU A 74 8.57 -15.45 -1.80
CA LEU A 74 8.01 -15.19 -3.13
C LEU A 74 6.75 -14.34 -3.07
N HIS A 75 5.83 -14.65 -2.16
CA HIS A 75 4.60 -13.90 -1.95
C HIS A 75 4.89 -12.45 -1.52
N TRP A 76 5.87 -12.26 -0.63
CA TRP A 76 6.34 -10.92 -0.25
C TRP A 76 6.97 -10.17 -1.44
N LEU A 77 7.83 -10.83 -2.22
CA LEU A 77 8.50 -10.20 -3.36
C LEU A 77 7.50 -9.78 -4.45
N VAL A 78 6.61 -10.69 -4.86
CA VAL A 78 5.56 -10.41 -5.85
C VAL A 78 4.61 -9.31 -5.33
N GLY A 79 4.31 -9.32 -4.03
CA GLY A 79 3.63 -8.24 -3.31
C GLY A 79 4.23 -6.87 -3.58
N ASN A 80 5.51 -6.71 -3.26
CA ASN A 80 6.22 -5.44 -3.38
C ASN A 80 6.39 -5.01 -4.84
N VAL A 81 6.70 -5.95 -5.74
CA VAL A 81 6.83 -5.65 -7.18
C VAL A 81 5.52 -5.14 -7.76
N ALA A 82 4.39 -5.79 -7.44
CA ALA A 82 3.07 -5.32 -7.88
C ALA A 82 2.77 -3.91 -7.34
N HIS A 83 3.13 -3.63 -6.09
CA HIS A 83 2.91 -2.30 -5.50
C HIS A 83 3.75 -1.21 -6.18
N ILE A 84 5.04 -1.48 -6.44
CA ILE A 84 5.93 -0.54 -7.15
C ILE A 84 5.42 -0.28 -8.57
N LEU A 85 5.04 -1.33 -9.29
CA LEU A 85 4.45 -1.20 -10.63
C LEU A 85 3.13 -0.40 -10.60
N GLY A 86 2.31 -0.57 -9.56
CA GLY A 86 1.11 0.23 -9.35
C GLY A 86 1.42 1.72 -9.15
N ILE A 87 2.42 2.05 -8.33
CA ILE A 87 2.86 3.45 -8.15
C ILE A 87 3.31 4.03 -9.50
N VAL A 88 4.16 3.32 -10.23
CA VAL A 88 4.64 3.76 -11.55
C VAL A 88 3.48 3.94 -12.53
N THR A 89 2.50 3.03 -12.51
CA THR A 89 1.30 3.12 -13.34
C THR A 89 0.50 4.39 -13.05
N ILE A 90 0.38 4.80 -11.78
CA ILE A 90 -0.31 6.05 -11.40
C ILE A 90 0.43 7.28 -11.95
N PHE A 91 1.76 7.31 -11.93
CA PHE A 91 2.52 8.42 -12.55
C PHE A 91 2.27 8.53 -14.05
N PHE A 92 2.19 7.41 -14.76
CA PHE A 92 1.84 7.44 -16.18
C PHE A 92 0.38 7.81 -16.43
N ALA A 93 -0.50 7.60 -15.43
CA ALA A 93 -1.91 7.99 -15.49
C ALA A 93 -2.09 9.51 -15.42
N THR A 94 -1.29 10.23 -14.62
CA THR A 94 -1.38 11.71 -14.54
C THR A 94 -0.95 12.37 -15.85
N LYS A 95 -0.21 11.66 -16.69
CA LYS A 95 0.23 12.09 -18.02
C LYS A 95 -0.72 11.71 -19.16
N LEU A 96 -1.86 11.09 -18.85
CA LEU A 96 -2.89 10.81 -19.85
C LEU A 96 -3.65 12.10 -20.18
N THR A 97 -3.82 12.38 -21.47
CA THR A 97 -4.54 13.59 -21.94
C THR A 97 -5.98 13.66 -21.41
N LYS A 98 -6.61 12.51 -21.17
CA LYS A 98 -7.96 12.40 -20.60
C LYS A 98 -8.07 12.75 -19.12
N ALA A 99 -6.96 12.80 -18.39
CA ALA A 99 -7.01 13.05 -16.96
C ALA A 99 -7.26 14.55 -16.66
N GLU A 100 -6.96 15.46 -17.59
CA GLU A 100 -7.08 16.92 -17.44
C GLU A 100 -6.54 17.42 -16.07
N LEU A 101 -5.49 16.77 -15.57
CA LEU A 101 -4.94 17.06 -14.25
C LEU A 101 -3.93 18.22 -14.33
N PRO A 102 -3.95 19.15 -13.36
CA PRO A 102 -2.97 20.23 -13.29
C PRO A 102 -1.53 19.73 -13.12
N ASP A 103 -0.55 20.40 -13.71
CA ASP A 103 0.87 20.00 -13.65
C ASP A 103 1.46 19.94 -12.22
N TRP A 104 0.85 20.65 -11.24
CA TRP A 104 1.27 20.58 -9.84
C TRP A 104 0.94 19.25 -9.14
N MET A 105 0.06 18.43 -9.72
CA MET A 105 -0.29 17.12 -9.16
C MET A 105 0.89 16.17 -9.10
N ASP A 106 1.79 16.22 -10.08
CA ASP A 106 2.97 15.38 -10.11
C ASP A 106 3.86 15.62 -8.89
N TRP A 107 3.98 16.87 -8.43
CA TRP A 107 4.78 17.21 -7.24
C TRP A 107 4.20 16.62 -5.96
N ILE A 108 2.87 16.58 -5.84
CA ILE A 108 2.20 15.93 -4.71
C ILE A 108 2.44 14.41 -4.74
N LEU A 109 2.34 13.80 -5.93
CA LEU A 109 2.56 12.38 -6.09
C LEU A 109 4.03 11.99 -5.82
N VAL A 110 4.99 12.81 -6.25
CA VAL A 110 6.43 12.66 -5.90
C VAL A 110 6.63 12.75 -4.38
N GLY A 111 6.02 13.75 -3.73
CA GLY A 111 6.09 13.90 -2.27
C GLY A 111 5.54 12.68 -1.53
N TYR A 112 4.42 12.13 -2.01
CA TYR A 112 3.85 10.87 -1.49
C TYR A 112 4.83 9.70 -1.61
N VAL A 113 5.44 9.50 -2.79
CA VAL A 113 6.40 8.41 -2.99
C VAL A 113 7.60 8.56 -2.07
N ALA A 114 8.15 9.77 -1.95
CA ALA A 114 9.28 10.03 -1.07
C ALA A 114 8.93 9.70 0.41
N PHE A 115 7.77 10.15 0.88
CA PHE A 115 7.28 9.82 2.22
C PHE A 115 7.04 8.31 2.40
N HIS A 116 6.41 7.67 1.42
CA HIS A 116 6.15 6.24 1.43
C HIS A 116 7.45 5.42 1.56
N VAL A 117 8.45 5.74 0.74
CA VAL A 117 9.77 5.09 0.78
C VAL A 117 10.44 5.31 2.14
N ALA A 118 10.42 6.54 2.66
CA ALA A 118 10.99 6.85 3.96
C ALA A 118 10.34 6.03 5.09
N VAL A 119 9.00 5.98 5.14
CA VAL A 119 8.28 5.19 6.15
C VAL A 119 8.54 3.69 5.96
N HIS A 120 8.53 3.19 4.72
CA HIS A 120 8.79 1.78 4.43
C HIS A 120 10.20 1.36 4.87
N LEU A 121 11.21 2.21 4.63
CA LEU A 121 12.57 2.02 5.11
C LEU A 121 12.64 2.01 6.64
N ILE A 122 12.02 2.99 7.31
CA ILE A 122 11.99 3.07 8.79
C ILE A 122 11.34 1.81 9.38
N LEU A 123 10.20 1.37 8.83
CA LEU A 123 9.50 0.16 9.28
C LEU A 123 10.31 -1.11 9.01
N SER A 124 10.98 -1.19 7.86
CA SER A 124 11.83 -2.34 7.51
C SER A 124 13.04 -2.44 8.44
N ILE A 125 13.73 -1.33 8.69
CA ILE A 125 14.86 -1.27 9.64
C ILE A 125 14.36 -1.61 11.06
N SER A 126 13.22 -1.06 11.48
CA SER A 126 12.61 -1.36 12.78
C SER A 126 12.24 -2.84 12.92
N SER A 127 11.80 -3.48 11.83
CA SER A 127 11.51 -4.92 11.81
C SER A 127 12.78 -5.75 11.98
N ILE A 128 13.85 -5.41 11.25
CA ILE A 128 15.15 -6.11 11.32
C ILE A 128 15.76 -5.95 12.72
N VAL A 129 15.72 -4.75 13.30
CA VAL A 129 16.21 -4.49 14.67
C VAL A 129 15.39 -5.26 15.69
N SER A 130 14.06 -5.31 15.53
CA SER A 130 13.18 -6.09 16.39
C SER A 130 13.48 -7.59 16.31
N GLU A 131 13.70 -8.14 15.10
CA GLU A 131 14.05 -9.54 14.90
C GLU A 131 15.42 -9.88 15.49
N ARG A 132 16.41 -9.01 15.30
CA ARG A 132 17.75 -9.14 15.91
C ARG A 132 17.69 -9.12 17.43
N ASN A 133 16.90 -8.22 18.02
CA ASN A 133 16.72 -8.14 19.46
C ASN A 133 15.95 -9.36 20.00
N ASN A 134 14.96 -9.87 19.26
CA ASN A 134 14.25 -11.09 19.64
C ASN A 134 15.15 -12.33 19.54
N GLY A 135 16.00 -12.44 18.51
CA GLY A 135 17.00 -13.51 18.38
C GLY A 135 18.05 -13.49 19.50
N LYS A 136 18.50 -12.29 19.91
CA LYS A 136 19.35 -12.14 21.11
C LYS A 136 18.65 -12.58 22.39
N ARG A 137 17.34 -12.29 22.52
CA ARG A 137 16.53 -12.65 23.69
C ARG A 137 16.21 -14.15 23.78
N VAL A 138 16.09 -14.85 22.65
CA VAL A 138 15.94 -16.32 22.60
C VAL A 138 17.27 -17.00 22.99
N ASN A 139 18.41 -16.47 22.54
CA ASN A 139 19.74 -16.95 22.94
C ASN A 139 20.10 -16.62 24.40
N SER A 140 19.39 -15.70 25.05
CA SER A 140 19.61 -15.31 26.44
C SER A 140 18.62 -15.96 27.42
N PHE A 141 17.84 -16.96 27.00
CA PHE A 141 17.30 -17.92 27.96
C PHE A 141 18.44 -18.88 28.30
N PRO A 142 19.08 -18.78 29.48
CA PRO A 142 19.89 -19.88 29.92
C PRO A 142 18.97 -21.10 29.97
N MET A 143 19.36 -22.21 29.34
CA MET A 143 18.88 -23.52 29.74
C MET A 143 19.26 -23.71 31.21
N LYS A 144 18.50 -23.10 32.12
CA LYS A 144 18.59 -23.39 33.54
C LYS A 144 17.88 -24.73 33.71
N GLU A 145 18.72 -25.76 33.64
CA GLU A 145 18.57 -27.08 34.23
C GLU A 145 17.32 -27.88 33.81
N MET A 146 17.54 -28.79 32.85
CA MET A 146 16.75 -30.01 32.74
C MET A 146 17.03 -30.91 33.96
N THR A 147 16.41 -30.61 35.10
CA THR A 147 16.28 -31.59 36.19
C THR A 147 14.84 -31.59 36.74
N SER A 148 14.12 -32.63 36.35
CA SER A 148 13.06 -33.32 37.11
C SER A 148 12.13 -32.48 38.00
N SER A 149 10.89 -32.26 37.55
CA SER A 149 9.71 -32.75 38.28
C SER A 149 8.39 -32.45 37.56
N ARG A 150 7.51 -33.46 37.62
CA ARG A 150 6.10 -33.50 37.21
C ARG A 150 5.32 -32.20 37.53
N SER A 151 4.53 -31.72 36.57
CA SER A 151 3.08 -31.39 36.67
C SER A 151 2.63 -30.52 35.47
N PRO A 152 1.53 -30.87 34.76
CA PRO A 152 0.96 -30.03 33.71
C PRO A 152 -0.12 -29.13 34.32
N LEU A 153 0.06 -27.81 34.35
CA LEU A 153 -1.06 -26.90 34.52
C LEU A 153 -0.76 -25.53 33.90
N HIS A 154 -1.40 -25.31 32.75
CA HIS A 154 -1.91 -24.02 32.28
C HIS A 154 -1.04 -22.78 32.59
N SER A 155 0.03 -22.60 31.83
CA SER A 155 0.61 -21.26 31.68
C SER A 155 -0.40 -20.43 30.90
N PRO A 156 -0.93 -19.30 31.41
CA PRO A 156 -1.58 -18.35 30.53
C PRO A 156 -0.47 -17.89 29.60
N GLU A 157 -0.61 -18.19 28.31
CA GLU A 157 0.25 -17.68 27.24
C GLU A 157 0.17 -16.15 27.31
N ARG A 158 1.02 -15.56 28.16
CA ARG A 158 1.13 -14.13 28.34
C ARG A 158 1.69 -13.68 27.02
N LYS A 159 0.78 -13.27 26.14
CA LYS A 159 0.99 -12.64 24.85
C LYS A 159 1.87 -11.43 25.08
N GLN A 160 3.17 -11.68 25.23
CA GLN A 160 4.13 -10.68 25.58
C GLN A 160 4.47 -9.99 24.28
N ASP A 161 3.62 -9.02 23.93
CA ASP A 161 3.86 -8.09 22.85
C ASP A 161 5.31 -7.59 23.00
N SER A 162 6.14 -7.87 21.98
CA SER A 162 7.55 -7.47 21.95
C SER A 162 7.70 -5.98 22.28
N PRO A 163 8.73 -5.55 23.02
CA PRO A 163 8.87 -4.20 23.60
C PRO A 163 8.93 -3.01 22.63
N HIS A 164 8.76 -3.21 21.32
CA HIS A 164 8.60 -2.16 20.30
C HIS A 164 7.25 -2.19 19.56
N SER A 165 6.28 -2.97 20.06
CA SER A 165 4.94 -3.15 19.46
C SER A 165 4.13 -1.85 19.45
N CYS A 166 4.22 -1.04 20.50
CA CYS A 166 3.48 0.22 20.60
C CYS A 166 3.96 1.27 19.57
N PHE A 167 5.27 1.50 19.49
CA PHE A 167 5.86 2.43 18.53
C PHE A 167 5.55 2.04 17.08
N ARG A 168 5.65 0.75 16.74
CA ARG A 168 5.27 0.25 15.41
C ARG A 168 3.78 0.44 15.11
N LYS A 169 2.89 0.19 16.07
CA LYS A 169 1.44 0.40 15.92
C LYS A 169 1.11 1.89 15.75
N PHE A 170 1.77 2.77 16.50
CA PHE A 170 1.63 4.23 16.36
C PHE A 170 2.10 4.71 14.98
N MET A 171 3.31 4.33 14.56
CA MET A 171 3.83 4.66 13.23
C MET A 171 2.94 4.16 12.09
N LEU A 172 2.41 2.94 12.20
CA LEU A 172 1.44 2.41 11.24
C LEU A 172 0.13 3.21 11.24
N GLY A 173 -0.34 3.65 12.41
CA GLY A 173 -1.52 4.50 12.53
C GLY A 173 -1.35 5.85 11.84
N VAL A 174 -0.22 6.53 12.08
CA VAL A 174 0.12 7.80 11.40
C VAL A 174 0.24 7.59 9.90
N TYR A 175 0.90 6.52 9.47
CA TYR A 175 1.04 6.19 8.05
C TYR A 175 -0.32 5.97 7.36
N ILE A 176 -1.23 5.21 7.98
CA ILE A 176 -2.58 5.00 7.46
C ILE A 176 -3.35 6.32 7.39
N LEU A 177 -3.25 7.17 8.42
CA LEU A 177 -3.91 8.48 8.43
C LEU A 177 -3.43 9.36 7.26
N VAL A 178 -2.12 9.45 7.05
CA VAL A 178 -1.54 10.24 5.95
C VAL A 178 -1.99 9.71 4.59
N ILE A 179 -2.01 8.38 4.40
CA ILE A 179 -2.51 7.79 3.15
C ILE A 179 -3.98 8.12 2.94
N LEU A 180 -4.83 8.00 3.97
CA LEU A 180 -6.26 8.29 3.85
C LEU A 180 -6.51 9.75 3.46
N LEU A 181 -5.77 10.69 4.07
CA LEU A 181 -5.84 12.10 3.70
C LEU A 181 -5.40 12.34 2.25
N LEU A 182 -4.32 11.69 1.82
CA LEU A 182 -3.82 11.81 0.45
C LEU A 182 -4.80 11.23 -0.57
N VAL A 183 -5.36 10.04 -0.30
CA VAL A 183 -6.36 9.41 -1.16
C VAL A 183 -7.61 10.28 -1.24
N ALA A 184 -8.09 10.83 -0.12
CA ALA A 184 -9.21 11.76 -0.12
C ALA A 184 -8.91 13.01 -0.97
N ALA A 185 -7.71 13.59 -0.85
CA ALA A 185 -7.30 14.72 -1.66
C ALA A 185 -7.26 14.40 -3.16
N LEU A 186 -6.69 13.25 -3.55
CA LEU A 186 -6.65 12.80 -4.95
C LEU A 186 -8.07 12.56 -5.50
N ILE A 187 -8.97 11.96 -4.72
CA ILE A 187 -10.38 11.75 -5.13
C ILE A 187 -11.09 13.09 -5.32
N ILE A 188 -10.93 14.03 -4.37
CA ILE A 188 -11.51 15.37 -4.51
C ILE A 188 -10.99 16.02 -5.79
N ILE A 189 -9.69 15.96 -6.03
CA ILE A 189 -9.12 16.67 -7.17
C ILE A 189 -9.55 16.06 -8.51
N THR A 190 -9.59 14.73 -8.60
CA THR A 190 -10.09 14.03 -9.80
C THR A 190 -11.59 14.27 -10.05
N VAL A 191 -12.42 14.38 -9.01
CA VAL A 191 -13.85 14.69 -9.17
C VAL A 191 -14.07 16.15 -9.61
N PHE A 192 -13.23 17.07 -9.18
CA PHE A 192 -13.33 18.49 -9.52
C PHE A 192 -12.44 18.90 -10.70
N ALA A 193 -11.95 17.94 -11.52
CA ALA A 193 -10.90 18.08 -12.53
C ALA A 193 -10.79 19.44 -13.28
N PRO A 194 -11.86 20.16 -13.68
CA PRO A 194 -11.70 21.56 -14.05
C PRO A 194 -11.50 22.48 -12.81
N ILE A 195 -10.54 22.16 -11.93
CA ILE A 195 -10.26 22.96 -10.72
C ILE A 195 -9.69 24.30 -11.12
N GLU A 196 -8.85 24.37 -12.16
CA GLU A 196 -8.30 25.64 -12.62
C GLU A 196 -9.41 26.57 -13.11
N ASP A 197 -10.34 26.07 -13.92
CA ASP A 197 -11.51 26.86 -14.34
C ASP A 197 -12.41 27.24 -13.17
N SER A 198 -12.66 26.32 -12.23
CA SER A 198 -13.48 26.57 -11.05
C SER A 198 -12.83 27.57 -10.09
N TRP A 199 -11.50 27.50 -9.94
CA TRP A 199 -10.69 28.37 -9.09
C TRP A 199 -10.53 29.75 -9.71
N VAL A 200 -10.28 29.85 -11.02
CA VAL A 200 -10.27 31.10 -11.77
C VAL A 200 -11.65 31.76 -11.71
N LYS A 201 -12.74 31.00 -11.87
CA LYS A 201 -14.11 31.51 -11.73
C LYS A 201 -14.43 31.97 -10.31
N PHE A 202 -13.94 31.25 -9.29
CA PHE A 202 -14.08 31.64 -7.88
C PHE A 202 -13.25 32.89 -7.54
N GLN A 203 -12.01 32.98 -8.01
CA GLN A 203 -11.17 34.17 -7.87
C GLN A 203 -11.82 35.37 -8.57
N ASN A 204 -12.37 35.20 -9.77
CA ASN A 204 -13.09 36.25 -10.49
C ASN A 204 -14.40 36.67 -9.79
N MET A 205 -15.05 35.79 -9.01
CA MET A 205 -16.22 36.13 -8.18
C MET A 205 -15.86 36.93 -6.93
N ILE A 206 -14.73 36.64 -6.30
CA ILE A 206 -14.31 37.25 -5.03
C ILE A 206 -13.49 38.53 -5.25
N ALA A 207 -12.71 38.57 -6.33
CA ALA A 207 -11.90 39.69 -6.75
C ALA A 207 -12.00 39.82 -8.27
N PRO A 208 -13.06 40.44 -8.81
CA PRO A 208 -13.11 40.74 -10.24
C PRO A 208 -11.89 41.59 -10.58
N ASN A 209 -10.96 41.02 -11.37
CA ASN A 209 -9.78 41.73 -11.83
C ASN A 209 -10.24 42.88 -12.74
N ASN A 210 -10.11 44.12 -12.26
CA ASN A 210 -10.36 45.35 -13.01
C ASN A 210 -9.24 45.66 -14.02
N THR A 211 -8.71 44.65 -14.72
CA THR A 211 -7.75 44.85 -15.82
C THR A 211 -8.45 44.78 -17.16
N GLN A 212 -9.38 45.71 -17.38
CA GLN A 212 -9.62 46.26 -18.71
C GLN A 212 -8.93 47.61 -18.79
N GLY A 213 -7.70 47.58 -19.29
CA GLY A 213 -6.88 48.77 -19.43
C GLY A 213 -5.69 48.49 -20.34
N GLN A 214 -5.98 48.14 -21.60
CA GLN A 214 -5.35 48.66 -22.83
C GLN A 214 -5.89 47.92 -24.06
#